data_AF-A0A8S0XV80-F1
#
_entry.id   AF-A0A8S0XV80-F1
#
_cell.length_a   1.000
_cell.length_b   1.000
_cell.length_c   1.000
_cell.angle_alpha   90.00
_cell.angle_beta   90.00
_cell.angle_gamma   90.00
#
_symmetry.space_group_name_H-M   'P 1'
#
loop_
_entity.id
_entity.type
_entity.pdbx_description
1 polymer ?
#
loop_
_entity_poly.entity_id
_entity_poly.type
_entity_poly.pdbx_seq_one_letter_code
_entity_poly.pdbx_strand_id
1 'polypeptide(L)'
;MAQIRELVKVCRAFPDEGTRISSLSWYHHRTAANSSDPAKYIQEAADQELSTRQMRKIILEDEGRQEIVQEEDSAERKQAEKILKTVEAFLARGGEAAAYLKQQPAVLIQCQESGGR
;
A
#
# COMPACT_ATOMS: atom_id res chain seq x y z
N MET A 1 -4.20 6.94 24.23
CA MET A 1 -3.71 8.30 23.92
C MET A 1 -3.03 8.46 22.55
N ALA A 2 -2.53 7.40 21.90
CA ALA A 2 -1.87 7.52 20.58
C ALA A 2 -2.82 8.00 19.47
N GLN A 3 -4.03 7.42 19.38
CA GLN A 3 -5.02 7.75 18.35
C GLN A 3 -5.47 9.22 18.36
N ILE A 4 -5.66 9.82 19.54
CA ILE A 4 -6.03 11.24 19.66
C ILE A 4 -4.93 12.13 19.09
N ARG A 5 -3.65 11.82 19.38
CA ARG A 5 -2.53 12.60 18.84
C ARG A 5 -2.45 12.53 17.33
N GLU A 6 -2.73 11.38 16.73
CA GLU A 6 -2.76 11.23 15.28
C GLU A 6 -3.90 12.03 14.64
N LEU A 7 -5.11 11.93 15.19
CA LEU A 7 -6.24 12.72 14.72
C LEU A 7 -5.95 14.22 14.79
N VAL A 8 -5.38 14.69 15.90
CA VAL A 8 -4.96 16.09 16.04
C VAL A 8 -3.91 16.46 15.01
N LYS A 9 -2.94 15.59 14.72
CA LYS A 9 -1.91 15.85 13.71
C LYS A 9 -2.52 15.98 12.31
N VAL A 10 -3.42 15.07 11.94
CA VAL A 10 -4.12 15.11 10.65
C VAL A 10 -5.00 16.36 10.53
N CYS A 11 -5.76 16.70 11.57
CA CYS A 11 -6.57 17.92 11.58
C CYS A 11 -5.72 19.20 11.51
N ARG A 12 -4.49 19.20 12.03
CA ARG A 12 -3.57 20.34 11.88
C ARG A 12 -2.97 20.44 10.48
N ALA A 13 -2.67 19.31 9.85
CA ALA A 13 -2.17 19.26 8.47
C ALA A 13 -3.26 19.61 7.45
N PHE A 14 -4.51 19.24 7.72
CA PHE A 14 -5.67 19.47 6.85
C PHE A 14 -6.85 20.05 7.65
N PRO A 15 -6.80 21.35 8.01
CA PRO A 15 -7.74 21.96 8.94
C PRO A 15 -9.14 22.19 8.36
N ASP A 16 -9.23 22.47 7.07
CA ASP A 16 -10.46 22.74 6.33
C ASP A 16 -10.77 21.62 5.33
N GLU A 17 -11.99 21.62 4.78
CA GLU A 17 -12.39 20.63 3.79
C GLU A 17 -11.70 20.81 2.44
N GLY A 18 -11.27 22.03 2.09
CA GLY A 18 -10.60 22.33 0.82
C GLY A 18 -9.16 21.80 0.75
N THR A 19 -8.51 21.63 1.91
CA THR A 19 -7.20 20.99 2.01
C THR A 19 -7.27 19.46 2.04
N ARG A 20 -8.46 18.87 2.11
CA ARG A 20 -8.68 17.42 2.07
C ARG A 20 -9.13 16.98 0.69
N ILE A 21 -8.73 15.78 0.31
CA ILE A 21 -9.13 15.18 -0.97
C ILE A 21 -10.14 14.07 -0.70
N SER A 22 -11.40 14.32 -1.06
CA SER A 22 -12.53 13.44 -0.74
C SER A 22 -12.46 12.06 -1.40
N SER A 23 -11.75 11.94 -2.53
CA SER A 23 -11.50 10.65 -3.21
C SER A 23 -10.50 9.77 -2.47
N LEU A 24 -9.69 10.34 -1.56
CA LEU A 24 -8.66 9.62 -0.84
C LEU A 24 -9.11 9.20 0.55
N SER A 25 -8.68 8.01 0.97
CA SER A 25 -9.00 7.50 2.30
C SER A 25 -8.33 8.30 3.42
N TRP A 26 -8.86 8.19 4.64
CA TRP A 26 -8.24 8.79 5.84
C TRP A 26 -6.77 8.37 6.03
N TYR A 27 -6.40 7.15 5.60
CA TYR A 27 -5.02 6.68 5.71
C TYR A 27 -4.07 7.45 4.80
N HIS A 28 -4.51 7.96 3.64
CA HIS A 28 -3.67 8.85 2.83
C HIS A 28 -3.38 10.13 3.58
N HIS A 29 -4.43 10.77 4.12
CA HIS A 29 -4.28 11.97 4.95
C HIS A 29 -3.38 11.73 6.17
N ARG A 30 -3.53 10.59 6.85
CA ARG A 30 -2.64 10.22 7.97
C ARG A 30 -1.19 10.07 7.55
N THR A 31 -0.92 9.39 6.44
CA THR A 31 0.44 9.17 5.96
C THR A 31 1.08 10.48 5.48
N ALA A 32 0.35 11.28 4.69
CA ALA A 32 0.80 12.59 4.23
C ALA A 32 1.07 13.54 5.41
N ALA A 33 0.21 13.56 6.44
CA ALA A 33 0.42 14.37 7.65
C ALA A 33 1.70 14.00 8.43
N ASN A 34 2.31 12.85 8.17
CA ASN A 34 3.59 12.47 8.78
C ASN A 34 4.82 12.93 8.00
N SER A 35 4.64 13.46 6.79
CA SER A 35 5.71 13.97 5.97
C SER A 35 6.10 15.41 6.32
N SER A 36 7.17 15.87 5.69
CA SER A 36 7.59 17.28 5.67
C SER A 36 6.64 18.22 4.92
N ASP A 37 5.90 17.73 3.90
CA ASP A 37 4.98 18.53 3.08
C ASP A 37 3.66 17.79 2.79
N PRO A 38 2.71 17.76 3.75
CA PRO A 38 1.48 16.99 3.62
C PRO A 38 0.62 17.38 2.41
N ALA A 39 0.64 18.65 2.01
CA ALA A 39 -0.17 19.16 0.90
C ALA A 39 0.35 18.66 -0.45
N LYS A 40 1.68 18.66 -0.64
CA LYS A 40 2.32 18.07 -1.83
C LYS A 40 1.90 16.62 -2.01
N TYR A 41 2.12 15.78 -1.00
CA TYR A 41 1.94 14.33 -1.15
C TYR A 41 0.48 13.90 -1.23
N ILE A 42 -0.45 14.60 -0.56
CA ILE A 42 -1.87 14.26 -0.69
C ILE A 42 -2.36 14.58 -2.11
N GLN A 43 -1.92 15.69 -2.69
CA GLN A 43 -2.25 16.06 -4.07
C GLN A 43 -1.64 15.08 -5.07
N GLU A 44 -0.36 14.76 -4.89
CA GLU A 44 0.33 13.78 -5.73
C GLU A 44 -0.35 12.40 -5.69
N ALA A 45 -0.80 11.96 -4.52
CA ALA A 45 -1.55 10.71 -4.38
C ALA A 45 -2.90 10.73 -5.10
N ALA A 46 -3.56 11.89 -5.18
CA ALA A 46 -4.80 12.04 -5.93
C ALA A 46 -4.55 12.05 -7.43
N ASP A 47 -3.55 12.81 -7.88
CA ASP A 47 -3.23 12.99 -9.30
C ASP A 47 -2.71 11.70 -9.95
N GLN A 48 -1.98 10.88 -9.19
CA GLN A 48 -1.38 9.63 -9.66
C GLN A 48 -2.11 8.37 -9.15
N GLU A 49 -3.26 8.53 -8.49
CA GLU A 49 -4.06 7.43 -7.92
C GLU A 49 -3.23 6.47 -7.04
N LEU A 50 -2.32 7.02 -6.25
CA LEU A 50 -1.39 6.23 -5.45
C LEU A 50 -2.13 5.52 -4.33
N SER A 51 -1.76 4.26 -4.08
CA SER A 51 -2.07 3.61 -2.82
C SER A 51 -1.32 4.28 -1.65
N THR A 52 -1.83 4.11 -0.43
CA THR A 52 -1.20 4.62 0.80
C THR A 52 0.25 4.16 0.95
N ARG A 53 0.55 2.97 0.44
CA ARG A 53 1.88 2.38 0.45
C ARG A 53 2.80 3.03 -0.58
N GLN A 54 2.34 3.24 -1.81
CA GLN A 54 3.13 3.93 -2.84
C GLN A 54 3.44 5.36 -2.40
N MET A 55 2.45 6.10 -1.91
CA MET A 55 2.68 7.45 -1.38
C MET A 55 3.68 7.45 -0.21
N ARG A 56 3.61 6.48 0.71
CA ARG A 56 4.60 6.35 1.79
C ARG A 56 6.01 6.11 1.26
N LYS A 57 6.15 5.28 0.22
CA LYS A 57 7.44 5.03 -0.43
C LYS A 57 8.02 6.32 -1.01
N ILE A 58 7.23 7.09 -1.75
CA ILE A 58 7.64 8.39 -2.31
C ILE A 58 8.09 9.34 -1.19
N ILE A 59 7.31 9.47 -0.10
CA ILE A 59 7.68 10.31 1.05
C ILE A 59 9.05 9.89 1.62
N LEU A 60 9.29 8.59 1.80
CA LEU A 60 10.55 8.10 2.36
C LEU A 60 11.73 8.33 1.43
N GLU A 61 11.54 8.16 0.11
CA GLU A 61 12.57 8.42 -0.89
C GLU A 61 12.93 9.92 -0.94
N ASP A 62 11.93 10.80 -0.93
CA ASP A 62 12.11 12.26 -0.90
C ASP A 62 12.73 12.75 0.41
N GLU A 63 12.43 12.09 1.55
CA GLU A 63 13.02 12.40 2.86
C GLU A 63 14.42 11.79 3.07
N GLY A 64 14.99 11.15 2.04
CA GLY A 64 16.35 10.58 2.10
C GLY A 64 16.47 9.34 2.98
N ARG A 65 15.38 8.57 3.13
CA ARG A 65 15.31 7.34 3.94
C ARG A 65 15.28 6.09 3.06
N GLN A 66 16.15 6.05 2.05
CA GLN A 66 16.19 4.95 1.08
C GLN A 66 16.47 3.59 1.72
N GLU A 67 17.20 3.55 2.84
CA GLU A 67 17.47 2.33 3.60
C GLU A 67 16.18 1.67 4.12
N ILE A 68 15.21 2.45 4.57
CA ILE A 68 13.91 1.93 5.06
C ILE A 68 13.12 1.34 3.88
N VAL A 69 13.13 2.03 2.74
CA VAL A 69 12.43 1.57 1.53
C VAL A 69 13.02 0.25 1.04
N GLN A 70 14.34 0.13 1.02
CA GLN A 70 15.03 -1.11 0.64
C GLN A 70 14.75 -2.25 1.62
N GLU A 71 14.72 -1.97 2.91
CA GLU A 71 14.37 -2.97 3.92
C GLU A 71 12.95 -3.50 3.71
N GLU A 72 11.98 -2.60 3.52
CA GLU A 72 10.58 -2.96 3.28
C GLU A 72 10.39 -3.76 1.98
N ASP A 73 10.98 -3.31 0.88
CA ASP A 73 10.94 -4.04 -0.40
C ASP A 73 11.59 -5.43 -0.26
N SER A 74 12.68 -5.55 0.52
CA SER A 74 13.32 -6.84 0.80
C SER A 74 12.43 -7.76 1.65
N ALA A 75 11.72 -7.22 2.63
CA ALA A 75 10.83 -7.97 3.52
C ALA A 75 9.64 -8.51 2.73
N GLU A 76 9.11 -7.72 1.81
CA GLU A 76 8.03 -8.15 0.94
C GLU A 76 8.44 -9.20 -0.07
N ARG A 77 9.62 -9.04 -0.66
CA ARG A 77 10.16 -10.09 -1.53
C ARG A 77 10.29 -11.41 -0.78
N LYS A 78 10.82 -11.38 0.45
CA LYS A 78 10.90 -12.57 1.33
C LYS A 78 9.50 -13.14 1.64
N GLN A 79 8.50 -12.28 1.83
CA GLN A 79 7.13 -12.72 2.05
C GLN A 79 6.54 -13.40 0.81
N ALA A 80 6.75 -12.83 -0.39
CA ALA A 80 6.35 -13.43 -1.65
C ALA A 80 7.03 -14.80 -1.87
N GLU A 81 8.32 -14.91 -1.58
CA GLU A 81 9.07 -16.17 -1.66
C GLU A 81 8.51 -17.23 -0.68
N LYS A 82 8.11 -16.84 0.54
CA LYS A 82 7.46 -17.75 1.49
C LYS A 82 6.09 -18.22 1.01
N ILE A 83 5.30 -17.32 0.45
CA ILE A 83 3.99 -17.65 -0.12
C ILE A 83 4.19 -18.64 -1.26
N LEU A 84 5.14 -18.39 -2.16
CA LEU A 84 5.46 -19.29 -3.27
C LEU A 84 5.82 -20.68 -2.76
N LYS A 85 6.75 -20.80 -1.80
CA LYS A 85 7.12 -22.09 -1.20
C LYS A 85 5.93 -22.79 -0.55
N THR A 86 5.04 -22.03 0.08
CA THR A 86 3.82 -22.58 0.70
C THR A 86 2.88 -23.13 -0.36
N VAL A 87 2.69 -22.41 -1.47
CA VAL A 87 1.89 -22.85 -2.62
C VAL A 87 2.52 -24.08 -3.26
N GLU A 88 3.83 -24.09 -3.51
CA GLU A 88 4.56 -25.24 -4.04
C GLU A 88 4.37 -26.49 -3.17
N ALA A 89 4.56 -26.35 -1.85
CA ALA A 89 4.36 -27.44 -0.90
C ALA A 89 2.90 -27.92 -0.86
N PHE A 90 1.93 -27.01 -0.95
CA PHE A 90 0.51 -27.34 -1.02
C PHE A 90 0.18 -28.11 -2.30
N LEU A 91 0.68 -27.65 -3.44
CA LEU A 91 0.47 -28.29 -4.73
C LEU A 91 1.14 -29.67 -4.83
N ALA A 92 2.30 -29.85 -4.19
CA ALA A 92 3.01 -31.12 -4.13
C ALA A 92 2.27 -32.21 -3.34
N ARG A 93 1.48 -31.83 -2.31
CA ARG A 93 0.63 -32.78 -1.56
C ARG A 93 -0.49 -33.38 -2.42
N GLY A 94 -0.87 -32.70 -3.50
CA GLY A 94 -1.91 -33.16 -4.42
C GLY A 94 -3.33 -33.14 -3.82
N GLY A 95 -4.25 -33.85 -4.47
CA GLY A 95 -5.67 -33.89 -4.10
C GLY A 95 -6.54 -32.85 -4.82
N GLU A 96 -7.84 -32.93 -4.57
CA GLU A 96 -8.86 -32.13 -5.25
C GLU A 96 -8.65 -30.62 -5.02
N ALA A 97 -8.35 -30.21 -3.79
CA ALA A 97 -8.07 -28.80 -3.46
C ALA A 97 -6.81 -28.26 -4.17
N ALA A 98 -5.77 -29.08 -4.35
CA ALA A 98 -4.59 -28.69 -5.11
C ALA A 98 -4.87 -28.61 -6.63
N ALA A 99 -5.71 -29.51 -7.15
CA ALA A 99 -6.16 -29.46 -8.55
C ALA A 99 -7.00 -28.19 -8.81
N TYR A 100 -7.87 -27.82 -7.88
CA TYR A 100 -8.62 -26.56 -7.93
C TYR A 100 -7.68 -25.36 -7.93
N LEU A 101 -6.70 -25.30 -7.01
CA LEU A 101 -5.77 -24.17 -6.92
C LEU A 101 -4.95 -23.98 -8.20
N LYS A 102 -4.56 -25.07 -8.90
CA LYS A 102 -3.84 -24.99 -10.18
C LYS A 102 -4.62 -24.28 -11.30
N GLN A 103 -5.96 -24.28 -11.22
CA GLN A 103 -6.82 -23.66 -12.23
C GLN A 103 -7.07 -22.16 -11.97
N GLN A 104 -6.78 -21.66 -10.76
CA GLN A 104 -7.05 -20.28 -10.35
C GLN A 104 -6.02 -19.22 -10.76
N PRO A 105 -4.69 -19.45 -10.89
CA PRO A 105 -3.75 -18.36 -11.16
C PRO A 105 -4.02 -17.63 -12.49
N ALA A 106 -4.59 -18.30 -13.50
CA ALA A 106 -5.03 -17.64 -14.74
C ALA A 106 -6.20 -16.66 -14.50
N VAL A 107 -7.08 -16.97 -13.55
CA VAL A 107 -8.25 -16.14 -13.18
C VAL A 107 -7.82 -14.92 -12.36
N LEU A 108 -6.86 -15.09 -11.45
CA LEU A 108 -6.39 -14.02 -10.57
C LEU A 108 -5.60 -12.93 -11.30
N ILE A 109 -4.84 -13.29 -12.34
CA ILE A 109 -4.07 -12.33 -13.15
C ILE A 109 -5.01 -11.50 -14.04
N GLN A 110 -6.08 -12.09 -14.58
CA GLN A 110 -7.04 -11.39 -15.45
C GLN A 110 -7.95 -10.39 -14.73
N CYS A 111 -8.25 -10.60 -13.44
CA CYS A 111 -9.07 -9.68 -12.65
C CYS A 111 -8.35 -8.37 -12.26
N GLN A 112 -7.01 -8.34 -12.26
CA GLN A 112 -6.26 -7.13 -11.91
C GLN A 112 -6.17 -6.12 -13.07
N GLU A 113 -6.31 -6.56 -14.31
CA GLU A 113 -6.29 -5.69 -15.49
C GLU A 113 -7.63 -4.98 -15.77
N SER A 114 -8.72 -5.44 -15.13
CA SER A 114 -10.08 -4.92 -15.35
C SER A 114 -10.55 -3.90 -14.30
N GLY A 115 -9.73 -3.64 -13.26
CA GLY A 115 -10.04 -2.71 -12.15
C GLY A 115 -9.30 -1.36 -12.20
N GLY A 116 -8.48 -1.11 -13.22
CA GLY A 116 -7.85 0.20 -13.48
C GLY A 116 -8.58 0.91 -14.62
N ARG A 117 -9.56 1.74 -14.28
CA ARG A 117 -10.20 2.70 -15.19
C ARG A 117 -10.57 3.96 -14.44
#